data_AF-Q098J3-F1
#
_entry.id   AF-Q098J3-F1
#
_cell.length_a   1.000
_cell.length_b   1.000
_cell.length_c   1.000
_cell.angle_alpha   90.00
_cell.angle_beta   90.00
_cell.angle_gamma   90.00
#
_symmetry.space_group_name_H-M   'P 1'
#
loop_
_entity.id
_entity.type
_entity.pdbx_description
1 polymer ?
#
loop_
_entity_poly.entity_id
_entity_poly.type
_entity_poly.pdbx_seq_one_letter_code
_entity_poly.pdbx_strand_id
1 'polypeptide(L)'
;MSVDKAFREMIRNEIEVQLKPLRAVVARLEAGTADLESLRSVVERLAPVAQAISPLFGTQAPKTGKRPPGRPPRAAAPAAAASAPASTGKRRGRKPSEDGARVCAIRGCGSPSRTKGYCAAHYQKLRMLTKTNRRPSAWVDYAPPNSVEDVKLPRGRAAAKALAEAAQSGGAS
;
A
#
# COMPACT_ATOMS: atom_id res chain seq x y z
N MET A 1 -21.60 36.61 40.77
CA MET A 1 -20.64 35.93 39.88
C MET A 1 -21.21 35.93 38.47
N SER A 2 -20.43 36.28 37.43
CA SER A 2 -20.92 36.38 36.05
C SER A 2 -21.17 34.99 35.44
N VAL A 3 -22.30 34.84 34.74
CA VAL A 3 -22.73 33.60 34.08
C VAL A 3 -21.70 33.12 33.05
N ASP A 4 -21.06 34.05 32.33
CA ASP A 4 -20.00 33.74 31.37
C ASP A 4 -18.79 33.06 32.00
N LYS A 5 -18.45 33.43 33.24
CA LYS A 5 -17.36 32.80 33.98
C LYS A 5 -17.72 31.36 34.35
N ALA A 6 -18.95 31.15 34.83
CA ALA A 6 -19.43 29.81 35.19
C ALA A 6 -19.48 28.88 33.95
N PHE A 7 -19.93 29.40 32.81
CA PHE A 7 -19.96 28.65 31.56
C PHE A 7 -18.56 28.29 31.06
N ARG A 8 -17.59 29.21 31.14
CA ARG A 8 -16.19 28.93 30.78
C ARG A 8 -15.55 27.85 31.65
N GLU A 9 -15.79 27.89 32.96
CA GLU A 9 -15.30 26.87 33.89
C GLU A 9 -15.96 25.50 33.61
N MET A 10 -17.25 25.47 33.31
CA MET A 10 -17.97 24.26 32.92
C MET A 10 -17.38 23.63 31.65
N ILE A 11 -17.16 24.44 30.60
CA ILE A 11 -16.54 23.97 29.36
C ILE A 11 -15.12 23.47 29.62
N ARG A 12 -14.32 24.18 30.42
CA ARG A 12 -12.96 23.74 30.74
C ARG A 12 -12.97 22.38 31.43
N ASN A 13 -13.84 22.19 32.42
CA ASN A 13 -13.98 20.92 33.12
C ASN A 13 -14.40 19.79 32.17
N GLU A 14 -15.37 20.05 31.28
CA GLU A 14 -15.81 19.04 30.30
C GLU A 14 -14.67 18.68 29.34
N ILE A 15 -13.97 19.67 28.78
CA ILE A 15 -12.81 19.44 27.92
C ILE A 15 -11.74 18.63 28.66
N GLU A 16 -11.45 18.94 29.93
CA GLU A 16 -10.49 18.18 30.72
C GLU A 16 -10.91 16.72 30.92
N VAL A 17 -12.19 16.47 31.18
CA VAL A 17 -12.74 15.11 31.28
C VAL A 17 -12.57 14.36 29.97
N GLN A 18 -12.87 15.00 28.83
CA GLN A 18 -12.73 14.39 27.50
C GLN A 18 -11.25 14.15 27.12
N LEU A 19 -10.31 15.00 27.57
CA LEU A 19 -8.89 14.88 27.24
C LEU A 19 -8.13 13.88 28.12
N LYS A 20 -8.63 13.53 29.33
CA LYS A 20 -8.01 12.54 30.23
C LYS A 20 -7.64 11.21 29.55
N PRO A 21 -8.54 10.51 28.82
CA PRO A 21 -8.20 9.24 28.19
C PRO A 21 -7.10 9.39 27.13
N LEU A 22 -7.11 10.48 26.36
CA LEU A 22 -6.08 10.75 25.34
C LEU A 22 -4.69 10.95 25.98
N ARG A 23 -4.63 11.71 27.08
CA ARG A 23 -3.39 11.90 27.84
C ARG A 23 -2.86 10.58 28.41
N ALA A 24 -3.75 9.71 28.90
CA ALA A 24 -3.35 8.39 29.39
C ALA A 24 -2.79 7.48 28.29
N VAL A 25 -3.33 7.55 27.07
CA VAL A 25 -2.80 6.81 25.91
C VAL A 25 -1.41 7.33 25.53
N VAL A 26 -1.22 8.66 25.48
CA VAL A 26 0.09 9.26 25.19
C VAL A 26 1.14 8.83 26.23
N ALA A 27 0.80 8.89 27.53
CA ALA A 27 1.70 8.44 28.59
C ALA A 27 2.10 6.96 28.46
N ARG A 28 1.19 6.08 28.04
CA ARG A 28 1.51 4.66 27.77
C ARG A 28 2.46 4.50 26.59
N LEU A 29 2.29 5.29 25.53
CA LEU A 29 3.19 5.26 24.38
C LEU A 29 4.58 5.77 24.77
N GLU A 30 4.67 6.86 25.53
CA GLU A 30 5.94 7.40 26.03
C GLU A 30 6.67 6.37 26.90
N ALA A 31 5.97 5.72 27.83
CA ALA A 31 6.54 4.63 28.64
C ALA A 31 7.07 3.49 27.76
N GLY A 32 6.28 3.04 26.77
CA GLY A 32 6.72 2.02 25.81
C GLY A 32 7.95 2.42 24.99
N THR A 33 8.08 3.71 24.63
CA THR A 33 9.30 4.20 23.95
C THR A 33 10.52 4.21 24.86
N ALA A 34 10.36 4.52 26.15
CA ALA A 34 11.43 4.44 27.14
C ALA A 34 11.88 2.98 27.35
N ASP A 35 10.93 2.04 27.38
CA ASP A 35 11.23 0.61 27.46
C ASP A 35 12.05 0.14 26.24
N LEU A 36 11.69 0.57 25.03
CA LEU A 36 12.46 0.25 23.82
C LEU A 36 13.88 0.80 23.85
N GLU A 37 14.09 2.01 24.39
CA GLU A 37 15.42 2.59 24.55
C GLU A 37 16.24 1.82 25.60
N SER A 38 15.59 1.36 26.68
CA SER A 38 16.24 0.50 27.68
C SER A 38 16.72 -0.82 27.05
N LEU A 39 15.86 -1.46 26.22
CA LEU A 39 16.21 -2.69 25.50
C LEU A 39 17.36 -2.44 24.52
N ARG A 40 17.33 -1.33 23.78
CA ARG A 40 18.44 -0.92 22.92
C ARG A 40 19.74 -0.77 23.70
N SER A 41 19.71 -0.10 24.84
CA SER A 41 20.90 0.07 25.69
C SER A 41 21.47 -1.26 26.19
N VAL A 42 20.60 -2.22 26.52
CA VAL A 42 20.99 -3.59 26.90
C VAL A 42 21.64 -4.30 25.72
N VAL A 43 21.06 -4.17 24.52
CA VAL A 43 21.64 -4.73 23.29
C VAL A 43 23.00 -4.12 22.98
N GLU A 44 23.18 -2.80 23.12
CA GLU A 44 24.46 -2.12 22.91
C GLU A 44 25.53 -2.59 23.91
N ARG A 45 25.15 -2.85 25.17
CA ARG A 45 26.05 -3.43 26.18
C ARG A 45 26.43 -4.88 25.89
N LEU A 46 25.51 -5.66 25.33
CA LEU A 46 25.73 -7.06 24.97
C LEU A 46 26.40 -7.24 23.59
N ALA A 47 26.44 -6.20 22.76
CA ALA A 47 27.02 -6.23 21.42
C ALA A 47 28.48 -6.73 21.35
N PRO A 48 29.43 -6.28 22.20
CA PRO A 48 30.81 -6.77 22.14
C PRO A 48 30.91 -8.25 22.53
N VAL A 49 30.11 -8.70 23.51
CA VAL A 49 30.04 -10.11 23.93
C VAL A 49 29.48 -10.97 22.80
N ALA A 50 28.40 -10.52 22.15
CA ALA A 50 27.83 -11.18 21.00
C ALA A 50 28.82 -11.25 19.82
N GLN A 51 29.61 -10.20 19.55
CA GLN A 51 30.63 -10.20 18.50
C GLN A 51 31.79 -11.16 18.80
N ALA A 52 32.23 -11.23 20.06
CA ALA A 52 33.30 -12.14 20.48
C ALA A 52 32.90 -13.62 20.36
N ILE A 53 31.62 -13.92 20.61
CA ILE A 53 31.09 -15.30 20.63
C ILE A 53 30.48 -15.72 19.27
N SER A 54 30.18 -14.76 18.38
CA SER A 54 29.63 -14.99 17.03
C SER A 54 30.36 -16.05 16.18
N PRO A 55 31.70 -16.13 16.11
CA PRO A 55 32.38 -17.16 15.31
C PRO A 55 32.20 -18.58 15.87
N LEU A 56 31.85 -18.73 17.15
CA LEU A 56 31.64 -20.04 17.79
C LEU A 56 30.27 -20.63 17.50
N PHE A 57 29.25 -19.80 17.24
CA PHE A 57 27.87 -20.24 17.06
C PHE A 57 27.39 -20.21 15.60
N GLY A 58 28.28 -19.97 14.63
CA GLY A 58 27.99 -20.06 13.19
C GLY A 58 26.94 -19.07 12.66
N THR A 59 26.45 -18.14 13.48
CA THR A 59 25.50 -17.11 13.04
C THR A 59 26.26 -15.98 12.35
N GLN A 60 26.47 -16.09 11.04
CA GLN A 60 26.91 -14.94 10.24
C GLN A 60 25.89 -13.80 10.40
N ALA A 61 26.32 -12.65 10.94
CA ALA A 61 25.49 -11.45 10.96
C ALA A 61 25.00 -11.11 9.54
N PRO A 62 23.71 -10.74 9.36
CA PRO A 62 23.22 -10.35 8.05
C PRO A 62 23.99 -9.10 7.61
N LYS A 63 24.84 -9.25 6.59
CA LYS A 63 25.50 -8.10 5.96
C LYS A 63 24.39 -7.23 5.37
N THR A 64 24.05 -6.12 6.02
CA THR A 64 23.31 -5.01 5.40
C THR A 64 24.24 -4.31 4.40
N GLY A 65 24.65 -5.05 3.37
CA GLY A 65 25.36 -4.49 2.24
C GLY A 65 24.38 -3.67 1.43
N LYS A 66 24.46 -2.34 1.54
CA LYS A 66 24.05 -1.47 0.43
C LYS A 66 24.77 -2.03 -0.80
N ARG A 67 24.00 -2.48 -1.80
CA ARG A 67 24.55 -2.93 -3.09
C ARG A 67 25.56 -1.87 -3.56
N PRO A 68 26.80 -2.25 -3.89
CA PRO A 68 27.81 -1.27 -4.29
C PRO A 68 27.28 -0.47 -5.49
N PRO A 69 27.48 0.86 -5.52
CA PRO A 69 27.25 1.63 -6.74
C PRO A 69 28.19 1.08 -7.80
N GLY A 70 27.64 0.57 -8.89
CA GLY A 70 28.43 -0.07 -9.94
C GLY A 70 27.89 -1.38 -10.50
N ARG A 71 26.66 -1.83 -10.16
CA ARG A 71 25.99 -2.79 -11.05
C ARG A 71 25.52 -2.00 -12.28
N PRO A 72 26.14 -2.17 -13.47
CA PRO A 72 25.70 -1.43 -14.64
C PRO A 72 24.23 -1.79 -14.93
N PRO A 73 23.43 -0.86 -15.45
CA PRO A 73 22.14 -1.23 -16.03
C PRO A 73 22.40 -2.32 -17.06
N ARG A 74 21.61 -3.39 -17.04
CA ARG A 74 21.68 -4.45 -18.03
C ARG A 74 21.62 -3.76 -19.40
N ALA A 75 22.69 -3.87 -20.18
CA ALA A 75 22.76 -3.26 -21.51
C ALA A 75 21.47 -3.57 -22.26
N ALA A 76 20.86 -2.53 -22.83
CA ALA A 76 19.71 -2.68 -23.69
C ALA A 76 20.10 -3.65 -24.82
N ALA A 77 19.45 -4.82 -24.84
CA ALA A 77 19.51 -5.68 -26.00
C ALA A 77 19.01 -4.88 -27.22
N PRO A 78 19.60 -5.05 -28.40
CA PRO A 78 19.19 -4.27 -29.56
C PRO A 78 17.70 -4.52 -29.86
N ALA A 79 16.99 -3.43 -30.12
CA ALA A 79 15.61 -3.45 -30.58
C ALA A 79 15.59 -4.06 -31.99
N ALA A 80 15.28 -5.36 -32.08
CA ALA A 80 14.94 -6.02 -33.33
C ALA A 80 13.44 -6.32 -33.34
N ALA A 81 12.80 -5.77 -34.37
CA ALA A 81 11.47 -5.97 -34.93
C ALA A 81 10.48 -6.93 -34.25
N ALA A 82 9.25 -6.44 -34.12
CA ALA A 82 8.06 -7.18 -33.75
C ALA A 82 7.77 -8.36 -34.70
N SER A 83 7.46 -9.54 -34.12
CA SER A 83 6.24 -10.34 -34.37
C SER A 83 6.28 -11.69 -33.62
N ALA A 84 5.20 -12.00 -32.89
CA ALA A 84 4.77 -13.35 -32.45
C ALA A 84 5.47 -14.00 -31.21
N PRO A 85 4.77 -14.93 -30.50
CA PRO A 85 4.69 -14.89 -29.04
C PRO A 85 5.67 -15.84 -28.34
N ALA A 86 6.51 -15.30 -27.46
CA ALA A 86 7.34 -16.10 -26.57
C ALA A 86 6.81 -16.05 -25.13
N SER A 87 5.77 -16.82 -24.83
CA SER A 87 5.37 -17.14 -23.45
C SER A 87 5.93 -18.50 -23.02
N THR A 88 7.25 -18.60 -22.86
CA THR A 88 7.89 -19.74 -22.18
C THR A 88 8.83 -19.28 -21.06
N GLY A 89 8.47 -18.19 -20.38
CA GLY A 89 8.91 -17.96 -19.01
C GLY A 89 7.89 -18.61 -18.08
N LYS A 90 8.19 -19.78 -17.52
CA LYS A 90 7.34 -20.46 -16.53
C LYS A 90 7.20 -19.54 -15.31
N ARG A 91 6.15 -18.71 -15.30
CA ARG A 91 5.85 -17.83 -14.17
C ARG A 91 5.68 -18.72 -12.96
N ARG A 92 6.51 -18.55 -11.94
CA ARG A 92 6.31 -19.14 -10.62
C ARG A 92 5.05 -18.52 -10.01
N GLY A 93 3.91 -19.04 -10.40
CA GLY A 93 2.59 -18.66 -9.93
C GLY A 93 1.73 -19.90 -9.89
N ARG A 94 1.01 -20.10 -8.79
CA ARG A 94 0.00 -21.16 -8.60
C ARG A 94 -0.89 -21.23 -9.85
N LYS A 95 -0.92 -22.40 -10.52
CA LYS A 95 -1.88 -22.69 -11.59
C LYS A 95 -3.30 -22.41 -11.08
N PRO A 96 -4.18 -21.75 -11.84
CA PRO A 96 -5.60 -21.66 -11.50
C PRO A 96 -6.18 -23.07 -11.38
N SER A 97 -6.91 -23.35 -10.30
CA SER A 97 -7.66 -24.61 -10.13
C SER A 97 -8.79 -24.68 -11.16
N GLU A 98 -8.94 -25.83 -11.82
CA GLU A 98 -9.92 -26.06 -12.89
C GLU A 98 -11.36 -26.16 -12.41
N ASP A 99 -11.58 -26.26 -11.10
CA ASP A 99 -12.92 -26.40 -10.52
C ASP A 99 -13.62 -25.04 -10.39
N GLY A 100 -14.22 -24.59 -11.49
CA GLY A 100 -15.13 -23.43 -11.52
C GLY A 100 -14.52 -22.13 -12.06
N ALA A 101 -13.72 -22.21 -13.12
CA ALA A 101 -13.07 -21.08 -13.80
C ALA A 101 -14.08 -20.05 -14.36
N ARG A 102 -14.66 -19.22 -13.49
CA ARG A 102 -15.43 -18.05 -13.93
C ARG A 102 -14.47 -17.10 -14.65
N VAL A 103 -14.85 -16.67 -15.84
CA VAL A 103 -14.12 -15.64 -16.60
C VAL A 103 -14.25 -14.30 -15.86
N CYS A 104 -13.25 -13.42 -16.01
CA CYS A 104 -13.31 -12.07 -15.46
C CYS A 104 -14.62 -11.36 -15.88
N ALA A 105 -15.23 -10.63 -14.95
CA ALA A 105 -16.43 -9.84 -15.18
C ALA A 105 -16.26 -8.68 -16.19
N ILE A 106 -15.02 -8.33 -16.56
CA ILE A 106 -14.74 -7.20 -17.45
C ILE A 106 -14.77 -7.64 -18.90
N ARG A 107 -15.57 -6.93 -19.69
CA ARG A 107 -15.75 -7.15 -21.13
C ARG A 107 -14.39 -7.13 -21.85
N GLY A 108 -14.07 -8.21 -22.55
CA GLY A 108 -12.85 -8.34 -23.35
C GLY A 108 -11.59 -8.76 -22.58
N CYS A 109 -11.68 -9.10 -21.28
CA CYS A 109 -10.49 -9.52 -20.51
C CYS A 109 -10.11 -10.99 -20.73
N GLY A 110 -11.10 -11.91 -20.82
CA GLY A 110 -10.89 -13.35 -21.07
C GLY A 110 -10.08 -14.12 -20.01
N SER A 111 -9.53 -13.44 -19.00
CA SER A 111 -8.66 -14.05 -17.99
C SER A 111 -9.46 -14.80 -16.91
N PRO A 112 -8.88 -15.85 -16.29
CA PRO A 112 -9.55 -16.56 -15.20
C PRO A 112 -9.73 -15.62 -14.00
N SER A 113 -10.95 -15.58 -13.47
CA SER A 113 -11.22 -14.87 -12.23
C SER A 113 -10.53 -15.58 -11.07
N ARG A 114 -10.05 -14.80 -10.09
CA ARG A 114 -9.42 -15.33 -8.87
C ARG A 114 -10.27 -15.01 -7.64
N THR A 115 -10.74 -13.77 -7.56
CA THR A 115 -11.45 -13.25 -6.38
C THR A 115 -12.53 -12.28 -6.84
N LYS A 116 -13.73 -12.42 -6.24
CA LYS A 116 -14.88 -11.53 -6.47
C LYS A 116 -15.36 -11.40 -7.92
N GLY A 117 -15.11 -12.42 -8.76
CA GLY A 117 -15.45 -12.39 -10.19
C GLY A 117 -14.45 -11.63 -11.08
N TYR A 118 -13.33 -11.14 -10.53
CA TYR A 118 -12.31 -10.42 -11.29
C TYR A 118 -10.98 -11.19 -11.39
N CYS A 119 -10.21 -10.93 -12.45
CA CYS A 119 -8.84 -11.41 -12.57
C CYS A 119 -7.90 -10.66 -11.59
N ALA A 120 -6.66 -11.13 -11.43
CA ALA A 120 -5.71 -10.53 -10.49
C ALA A 120 -5.49 -9.02 -10.72
N ALA A 121 -5.37 -8.60 -11.99
CA ALA A 121 -5.13 -7.20 -12.35
C ALA A 121 -6.36 -6.31 -12.06
N HIS A 122 -7.55 -6.78 -12.42
CA HIS A 122 -8.78 -6.04 -12.20
C HIS A 122 -9.20 -6.00 -10.74
N TYR A 123 -8.93 -7.06 -9.98
CA TYR A 123 -9.12 -7.05 -8.53
C TYR A 123 -8.21 -6.01 -7.84
N GLN A 124 -6.95 -5.87 -8.28
CA GLN A 124 -6.05 -4.83 -7.77
C GLN A 124 -6.60 -3.42 -8.05
N LYS A 125 -7.11 -3.19 -9.27
CA LYS A 125 -7.75 -1.93 -9.65
C LYS A 125 -8.99 -1.65 -8.79
N LEU A 126 -9.87 -2.64 -8.62
CA LEU A 126 -11.06 -2.54 -7.75
C LEU A 126 -10.67 -2.17 -6.31
N ARG A 127 -9.63 -2.80 -5.76
CA ARG A 127 -9.12 -2.51 -4.40
C ARG A 127 -8.62 -1.07 -4.26
N MET A 128 -7.90 -0.55 -5.27
CA MET A 128 -7.42 0.83 -5.28
C MET A 128 -8.57 1.84 -5.40
N LEU A 129 -9.56 1.55 -6.26
CA LEU A 129 -10.73 2.41 -6.44
C LEU A 129 -11.61 2.43 -5.19
N THR A 130 -11.78 1.28 -4.53
CA THR A 130 -12.51 1.16 -3.26
C THR A 130 -11.81 1.95 -2.15
N LYS A 131 -10.47 1.84 -2.04
CA LYS A 131 -9.70 2.61 -1.05
C LYS A 131 -9.80 4.12 -1.27
N THR A 132 -9.95 4.57 -2.52
CA THR A 132 -10.00 6.00 -2.87
C THR A 132 -11.43 6.53 -3.05
N ASN A 133 -12.46 5.73 -2.74
CA ASN A 133 -13.88 6.06 -2.95
C ASN A 133 -14.21 6.51 -4.40
N ARG A 134 -13.41 6.09 -5.38
CA ARG A 134 -13.60 6.39 -6.82
C ARG A 134 -14.09 5.17 -7.59
N ARG A 135 -14.84 4.29 -6.92
CA ARG A 135 -15.39 3.07 -7.52
C ARG A 135 -16.64 3.42 -8.31
N PRO A 136 -16.66 3.21 -9.65
CA PRO A 136 -17.87 3.37 -10.42
C PRO A 136 -18.91 2.31 -10.06
N SER A 137 -20.18 2.68 -10.17
CA SER A 137 -21.33 1.84 -9.81
C SER A 137 -21.38 0.51 -10.57
N ALA A 138 -20.89 0.49 -11.81
CA ALA A 138 -20.83 -0.71 -12.66
C ALA A 138 -19.89 -1.80 -12.11
N TRP A 139 -18.92 -1.45 -11.24
CA TRP A 139 -18.02 -2.41 -10.64
C TRP A 139 -18.68 -2.96 -9.36
N VAL A 140 -19.37 -4.10 -9.46
CA VAL A 140 -20.05 -4.77 -8.34
C VAL A 140 -19.25 -6.00 -7.89
N ASP A 141 -19.24 -6.30 -6.60
CA ASP A 141 -18.61 -7.53 -6.11
C ASP A 141 -19.42 -8.74 -6.64
N TYR A 142 -18.74 -9.73 -7.22
CA TYR A 142 -19.38 -10.90 -7.85
C TYR A 142 -20.19 -10.61 -9.13
N ALA A 143 -19.78 -9.60 -9.90
CA ALA A 143 -20.39 -9.35 -11.20
C ALA A 143 -20.31 -10.56 -12.16
N PRO A 144 -21.33 -10.78 -13.02
CA PRO A 144 -21.33 -11.86 -14.00
C PRO A 144 -20.21 -11.70 -15.04
N PRO A 145 -19.72 -12.78 -15.65
CA PRO A 145 -18.63 -12.74 -16.63
C PRO A 145 -18.99 -11.81 -17.80
N ASN A 146 -18.03 -11.01 -18.27
CA ASN A 146 -18.18 -10.07 -19.40
C ASN A 146 -19.28 -8.99 -19.28
N SER A 147 -19.79 -8.69 -18.08
CA SER A 147 -20.87 -7.71 -17.89
C SER A 147 -20.40 -6.27 -17.64
N VAL A 148 -19.17 -6.09 -17.15
CA VAL A 148 -18.68 -4.79 -16.65
C VAL A 148 -17.72 -4.15 -17.65
N GLU A 149 -17.84 -2.85 -17.86
CA GLU A 149 -16.90 -2.07 -18.69
C GLU A 149 -15.61 -1.73 -17.94
N ASP A 150 -14.47 -1.75 -18.66
CA ASP A 150 -13.20 -1.34 -18.06
C ASP A 150 -13.09 0.19 -17.96
N VAL A 151 -12.84 0.67 -16.75
CA VAL A 151 -12.81 2.12 -16.48
C VAL A 151 -11.45 2.66 -16.89
N LYS A 152 -11.37 3.42 -17.98
CA LYS A 152 -10.12 4.02 -18.44
C LYS A 152 -9.73 5.20 -17.57
N LEU A 153 -9.05 4.94 -16.45
CA LEU A 153 -8.45 6.01 -15.63
C LEU A 153 -7.29 6.64 -16.39
N PRO A 154 -7.23 7.97 -16.49
CA PRO A 154 -6.07 8.64 -17.03
C PRO A 154 -4.93 8.44 -16.01
N ARG A 155 -3.85 7.76 -16.41
CA ARG A 155 -2.72 7.40 -15.52
C ARG A 155 -1.54 8.35 -15.73
N GLY A 156 -0.90 8.74 -14.63
CA GLY A 156 0.37 9.47 -14.63
C GLY A 156 0.26 10.99 -14.64
N ARG A 157 1.40 11.68 -14.77
CA ARG A 157 1.48 13.16 -14.76
C ARG A 157 0.67 13.82 -15.88
N ALA A 158 0.53 13.16 -17.04
CA ALA A 158 -0.25 13.67 -18.16
C ALA A 158 -1.76 13.77 -17.84
N ALA A 159 -2.29 12.83 -17.07
CA ALA A 159 -3.67 12.85 -16.59
C ALA A 159 -3.94 13.99 -15.61
N ALA A 160 -3.02 14.19 -14.66
CA ALA A 160 -3.09 15.30 -13.71
C ALA A 160 -2.97 16.65 -14.41
N LYS A 161 -2.11 16.74 -15.45
CA LYS A 161 -1.97 17.93 -16.29
C LYS A 161 -3.26 18.24 -17.07
N ALA A 162 -3.86 17.24 -17.72
CA ALA A 162 -5.11 17.42 -18.45
C ALA A 162 -6.30 17.83 -17.54
N LEU A 163 -6.38 17.29 -16.31
CA LEU A 163 -7.39 17.71 -15.34
C LEU A 163 -7.15 19.14 -14.82
N ALA A 164 -5.88 19.54 -14.63
CA ALA A 164 -5.53 20.91 -14.25
C ALA A 164 -5.82 21.92 -15.38
N GLU A 165 -5.53 21.54 -16.63
CA GLU A 165 -5.83 22.36 -17.82
C GLU A 165 -7.34 22.51 -18.03
N ALA A 166 -8.13 21.44 -17.86
CA ALA A 166 -9.59 21.49 -17.91
C ALA A 166 -10.22 22.31 -16.77
N ALA A 167 -9.61 22.34 -15.59
CA ALA A 167 -10.05 23.19 -14.48
C ALA A 167 -9.76 24.68 -14.74
N GLN A 168 -8.72 25.01 -15.53
CA GLN A 168 -8.36 26.38 -15.88
C GLN A 168 -9.26 26.95 -16.98
N SER A 169 -9.67 26.14 -17.96
CA SER A 169 -10.55 26.59 -19.05
C SER A 169 -12.02 26.74 -18.65
N GLY A 170 -12.46 26.12 -17.56
CA GLY A 170 -13.81 26.27 -17.01
C GLY A 170 -14.05 27.51 -16.14
N GLY A 171 -13.01 28.32 -15.88
CA GLY A 171 -13.07 29.54 -15.06
C GLY A 171 -13.05 30.85 -15.86
N ALA A 172 -13.03 30.78 -17.20
CA ALA A 172 -13.12 31.93 -18.08
C ALA A 172 -14.46 31.89 -18.84
N SER A 173 -15.52 32.32 -18.16
CA SER A 173 -16.74 32.86 -18.77
C SER A 173 -16.83 34.33 -18.41
#